data_AF-A0A673J2L2-F1
#
_entry.id   AF-A0A673J2L2-F1
#
_cell.length_a   1.000
_cell.length_b   1.000
_cell.length_c   1.000
_cell.angle_alpha   90.00
_cell.angle_beta   90.00
_cell.angle_gamma   90.00
#
_symmetry.space_group_name_H-M   'P 1'
#
loop_
_entity.id
_entity.type
_entity.pdbx_description
1 polymer ?
#
loop_
_entity_poly.entity_id
_entity_poly.type
_entity_poly.pdbx_seq_one_letter_code
_entity_poly.pdbx_strand_id
1 'polypeptide(L)'
;NNVSPDRLCFSNPVVFFNITIDGEDAGRIIMELFAHIVPKTAENFRALCTREKGFGYLQSVFHRIIPGFMCQGGDITNQDGTGGKSIYEKMFEDECFEVRHTGPGLLSMANRGRDTNNSQFFITLKKAEQLDFKHVAFGFIKEGMDVVRRIGELGAKDGKPTKTITISDCGQINKCIQCVPFNSTHIKKTLGYCFNPKARLRLLDKEAGLI
;
A
#
# COMPACT_ATOMS: atom_id res chain seq x y z
N ASN A 1 4.22 -14.06 36.39
CA ASN A 1 4.44 -14.31 34.95
C ASN A 1 3.15 -14.10 34.21
N ASN A 2 3.00 -12.96 33.52
CA ASN A 2 2.11 -12.76 32.37
C ASN A 2 2.26 -11.30 31.91
N VAL A 3 3.31 -11.06 31.13
CA VAL A 3 3.42 -9.86 30.30
C VAL A 3 2.60 -10.14 29.05
N SER A 4 1.59 -9.32 28.76
CA SER A 4 0.89 -9.34 27.47
C SER A 4 1.82 -8.76 26.40
N PRO A 5 2.25 -9.53 25.39
CA PRO A 5 3.12 -9.01 24.35
C PRO A 5 2.28 -8.21 23.35
N ASP A 6 2.84 -7.07 22.96
CA ASP A 6 2.63 -6.42 21.66
C ASP A 6 1.28 -5.75 21.39
N ARG A 7 1.19 -4.47 21.77
CA ARG A 7 0.56 -3.48 20.87
C ARG A 7 1.51 -3.26 19.68
N LEU A 8 1.52 -4.20 18.74
CA LEU A 8 2.05 -3.96 17.40
C LEU A 8 1.23 -2.80 16.81
N CYS A 9 1.87 -1.63 16.71
CA CYS A 9 1.41 -0.56 15.86
C CYS A 9 1.37 -1.12 14.42
N PHE A 10 0.19 -1.57 13.97
CA PHE A 10 -0.02 -1.96 12.58
C PHE A 10 0.00 -0.70 11.72
N SER A 11 1.21 -0.22 11.40
CA SER A 11 1.38 0.84 10.42
C SER A 11 1.13 0.25 9.03
N ASN A 12 0.44 1.01 8.18
CA ASN A 12 0.28 0.70 6.77
C ASN A 12 1.63 0.37 6.10
N PRO A 13 1.70 -0.67 5.26
CA PRO A 13 2.88 -0.95 4.45
C PRO A 13 3.21 0.22 3.53
N VAL A 14 4.51 0.48 3.36
CA VAL A 14 5.03 1.45 2.39
C VAL A 14 5.87 0.68 1.37
N VAL A 15 5.59 0.90 0.09
CA VAL A 15 6.26 0.24 -1.04
C VAL A 15 6.80 1.29 -2.01
N PHE A 16 7.70 0.89 -2.90
CA PHE A 16 8.28 1.78 -3.89
C PHE A 16 8.39 1.13 -5.26
N PHE A 17 8.42 1.98 -6.28
CA PHE A 17 8.86 1.67 -7.65
C PHE A 17 9.99 2.64 -8.05
N ASN A 18 11.09 2.12 -8.58
CA ASN A 18 11.99 2.90 -9.42
C ASN A 18 11.50 2.77 -10.86
N ILE A 19 11.44 3.88 -11.57
CA ILE A 19 10.89 3.95 -12.91
C ILE A 19 12.01 4.25 -13.89
N THR A 20 12.01 3.55 -15.02
CA THR A 20 12.76 3.97 -16.21
C THR A 20 11.82 4.34 -17.34
N ILE A 21 12.25 5.28 -18.17
CA ILE A 21 11.57 5.71 -19.39
C ILE A 21 12.55 5.51 -20.55
N ASP A 22 12.21 4.63 -21.49
CA ASP A 22 13.10 4.16 -22.56
C ASP A 22 14.48 3.66 -22.06
N GLY A 23 14.50 3.11 -20.84
CA GLY A 23 15.72 2.60 -20.19
C GLY A 23 16.49 3.63 -19.36
N GLU A 24 16.14 4.92 -19.42
CA GLU A 24 16.76 5.97 -18.60
C GLU A 24 16.05 6.12 -17.26
N ASP A 25 16.80 6.35 -16.18
CA ASP A 25 16.22 6.55 -14.84
C ASP A 25 15.30 7.78 -14.81
N ALA A 26 14.08 7.57 -14.33
CA ALA A 26 13.04 8.59 -14.25
C ALA A 26 12.63 8.91 -12.81
N GLY A 27 13.29 8.28 -11.82
CA GLY A 27 13.07 8.53 -10.41
C GLY A 27 12.21 7.47 -9.72
N ARG A 28 11.86 7.76 -8.46
CA ARG A 28 11.19 6.82 -7.54
C ARG A 28 9.80 7.31 -7.16
N ILE A 29 8.87 6.37 -7.11
CA ILE A 29 7.51 6.54 -6.59
C ILE A 29 7.43 5.77 -5.27
N ILE A 30 6.98 6.42 -4.20
CA ILE A 30 6.75 5.80 -2.89
C ILE A 30 5.25 5.83 -2.60
N MET A 31 4.70 4.70 -2.16
CA MET A 31 3.27 4.48 -2.00
C MET A 31 2.98 3.92 -0.61
N GLU A 32 1.93 4.41 0.03
CA GLU A 32 1.40 3.83 1.26
C GLU A 32 0.10 3.07 0.96
N LEU A 33 -0.03 1.86 1.50
CA LEU A 33 -1.13 0.93 1.22
C LEU A 33 -2.09 0.88 2.41
N PHE A 34 -3.40 0.98 2.15
CA PHE A 34 -4.46 1.02 3.16
C PHE A 34 -4.75 -0.37 3.76
N ALA A 35 -3.75 -1.04 4.33
CA ALA A 35 -3.91 -2.38 4.91
C ALA A 35 -4.92 -2.45 6.07
N HIS A 36 -5.20 -1.32 6.72
CA HIS A 36 -6.24 -1.21 7.75
C HIS A 36 -7.67 -1.18 7.19
N ILE A 37 -7.86 -0.90 5.89
CA ILE A 37 -9.17 -0.85 5.21
C ILE A 37 -9.33 -2.06 4.29
N VAL A 38 -8.30 -2.34 3.49
CA VAL A 38 -8.27 -3.38 2.46
C VAL A 38 -7.04 -4.29 2.61
N PRO A 39 -6.94 -5.05 3.72
CA PRO A 39 -5.76 -5.87 4.03
C PRO A 39 -5.40 -6.87 2.92
N LYS A 40 -6.37 -7.51 2.27
CA LYS A 40 -6.12 -8.51 1.21
C LYS A 40 -5.56 -7.83 -0.05
N THR A 41 -6.15 -6.72 -0.44
CA THR A 41 -5.72 -5.94 -1.61
C THR A 41 -4.33 -5.33 -1.39
N ALA A 42 -4.10 -4.75 -0.21
CA ALA A 42 -2.81 -4.20 0.18
C ALA A 42 -1.72 -5.28 0.23
N GLU A 43 -2.02 -6.47 0.78
CA GLU A 43 -1.08 -7.58 0.85
C GLU A 43 -0.73 -8.12 -0.55
N ASN A 44 -1.71 -8.25 -1.44
CA ASN A 44 -1.45 -8.62 -2.84
C ASN A 44 -0.46 -7.66 -3.50
N PHE A 45 -0.71 -6.35 -3.41
CA PHE A 45 0.18 -5.35 -4.02
C PHE A 45 1.57 -5.35 -3.38
N ARG A 46 1.65 -5.43 -2.04
CA ARG A 46 2.91 -5.48 -1.29
C ARG A 46 3.77 -6.68 -1.70
N ALA A 47 3.19 -7.88 -1.70
CA ALA A 47 3.91 -9.11 -2.05
C ALA A 47 4.35 -9.13 -3.53
N LEU A 48 3.57 -8.51 -4.43
CA LEU A 48 3.98 -8.29 -5.83
C LEU A 48 5.13 -7.28 -5.96
N CYS A 49 5.22 -6.29 -5.06
CA CYS A 49 6.38 -5.39 -4.99
C CYS A 49 7.63 -6.12 -4.48
N THR A 50 7.53 -6.93 -3.43
CA THR A 50 8.67 -7.65 -2.84
C THR A 50 9.10 -8.87 -3.64
N ARG A 51 8.21 -9.40 -4.48
CA ARG A 51 8.40 -10.62 -5.28
C ARG A 51 8.63 -11.87 -4.43
N GLU A 52 8.21 -11.87 -3.17
CA GLU A 52 8.42 -12.99 -2.24
C GLU A 52 7.71 -14.28 -2.66
N LYS A 53 6.75 -14.20 -3.59
CA LYS A 53 6.08 -15.35 -4.23
C LYS A 53 6.79 -15.84 -5.49
N GLY A 54 7.98 -15.34 -5.80
CA GLY A 54 8.78 -15.69 -6.99
C GLY A 54 8.41 -14.92 -8.27
N PHE A 55 7.38 -14.08 -8.23
CA PHE A 55 6.94 -13.21 -9.33
C PHE A 55 6.47 -11.86 -8.77
N GLY A 56 6.38 -10.83 -9.62
CA GLY A 56 5.94 -9.51 -9.18
C GLY A 56 6.15 -8.41 -10.22
N TYR A 57 6.17 -7.15 -9.77
CA TYR A 57 6.14 -5.97 -10.65
C TYR A 57 7.46 -5.63 -11.35
N LEU A 58 8.58 -6.20 -10.92
CA LEU A 58 9.88 -5.95 -11.53
C LEU A 58 9.85 -6.27 -13.04
N GLN A 59 10.32 -5.32 -13.85
CA GLN A 59 10.30 -5.33 -15.32
C GLN A 59 8.90 -5.28 -15.97
N SER A 60 7.82 -5.16 -15.19
CA SER A 60 6.50 -4.88 -15.78
C SER A 60 6.39 -3.41 -16.21
N VAL A 61 5.47 -3.14 -17.13
CA VAL A 61 5.33 -1.81 -17.77
C VAL A 61 4.00 -1.13 -17.44
N PHE A 62 3.99 0.19 -17.55
CA PHE A 62 2.75 0.96 -17.66
C PHE A 62 2.25 0.85 -19.10
N HIS A 63 1.35 -0.10 -19.36
CA HIS A 63 0.88 -0.42 -20.71
C HIS A 63 -0.25 0.49 -21.20
N ARG A 64 -0.91 1.25 -20.30
CA ARG A 64 -2.01 2.15 -20.66
C ARG A 64 -2.00 3.44 -19.87
N ILE A 65 -1.84 4.58 -20.54
CA ILE A 65 -1.77 5.91 -19.92
C ILE A 65 -2.69 6.86 -20.67
N ILE A 66 -3.66 7.42 -19.94
CA ILE A 66 -4.59 8.42 -20.47
C ILE A 66 -4.28 9.75 -19.78
N PRO A 67 -3.74 10.75 -20.50
CA PRO A 67 -3.41 12.05 -19.94
C PRO A 67 -4.59 12.70 -19.24
N GLY A 68 -4.36 13.22 -18.03
CA GLY A 68 -5.40 13.85 -17.21
C GLY A 68 -6.43 12.90 -16.61
N PHE A 69 -6.23 11.58 -16.74
CA PHE A 69 -7.09 10.57 -16.14
C PHE A 69 -6.32 9.61 -15.23
N MET A 70 -5.50 8.71 -15.79
CA MET A 70 -4.79 7.70 -15.00
C MET A 70 -3.61 7.08 -15.75
N CYS A 71 -2.69 6.48 -15.00
CA CYS A 71 -1.60 5.64 -15.49
C CYS A 71 -1.83 4.20 -15.00
N GLN A 72 -2.00 3.25 -15.91
CA GLN A 72 -2.28 1.84 -15.62
C GLN A 72 -1.08 0.96 -15.98
N GLY A 73 -0.79 0.01 -15.09
CA GLY A 73 0.31 -0.95 -15.20
C GLY A 73 0.00 -2.24 -14.47
N GLY A 74 1.05 -3.03 -14.20
CA GLY A 74 0.93 -4.24 -13.39
C GLY A 74 0.41 -5.48 -14.12
N ASP A 75 0.44 -5.49 -15.45
CA ASP A 75 0.35 -6.75 -16.20
C ASP A 75 1.72 -7.44 -16.15
N ILE A 76 1.86 -8.34 -15.19
CA ILE A 76 3.11 -9.05 -14.92
C ILE A 76 3.29 -10.32 -15.77
N THR A 77 2.33 -10.65 -16.64
CA THR A 77 2.40 -11.87 -17.47
C THR A 77 2.56 -11.53 -18.95
N ASN A 78 1.72 -10.65 -19.50
CA ASN A 78 1.68 -10.37 -20.94
C ASN A 78 2.24 -8.97 -21.27
N GLN A 79 2.33 -8.09 -20.27
CA GLN A 79 2.85 -6.72 -20.39
C GLN A 79 2.06 -5.82 -21.37
N ASP A 80 0.85 -6.20 -21.75
CA ASP A 80 0.01 -5.49 -22.72
C ASP A 80 -1.41 -5.14 -22.20
N GLY A 81 -1.71 -5.53 -20.96
CA GLY A 81 -2.99 -5.33 -20.30
C GLY A 81 -3.95 -6.52 -20.45
N THR A 82 -3.57 -7.54 -21.24
CA THR A 82 -4.39 -8.74 -21.43
C THR A 82 -4.20 -9.79 -20.32
N GLY A 83 -3.15 -9.66 -19.50
CA GLY A 83 -2.75 -10.63 -18.49
C GLY A 83 -2.86 -10.17 -17.04
N GLY A 84 -1.96 -10.71 -16.21
CA GLY A 84 -1.86 -10.46 -14.78
C GLY A 84 -2.40 -11.59 -13.91
N LYS A 85 -1.84 -11.74 -12.71
CA LYS A 85 -2.27 -12.73 -11.71
C LYS A 85 -2.03 -12.20 -10.30
N SER A 86 -2.89 -12.55 -9.35
CA SER A 86 -2.69 -12.21 -7.95
C SER A 86 -1.74 -13.17 -7.24
N ILE A 87 -1.36 -12.84 -6.01
CA ILE A 87 -0.67 -13.79 -5.12
C ILE A 87 -1.57 -14.94 -4.65
N TYR A 88 -2.87 -14.83 -4.91
CA TYR A 88 -3.90 -15.84 -4.64
C TYR A 88 -4.19 -16.68 -5.90
N GLU A 89 -3.18 -16.86 -6.76
CA GLU A 89 -3.16 -17.63 -8.01
C GLU A 89 -3.89 -17.01 -9.21
N LYS A 90 -5.18 -16.67 -9.08
CA LYS A 90 -5.99 -16.11 -10.18
C LYS A 90 -6.42 -14.68 -9.86
N MET A 91 -7.73 -14.48 -9.75
CA MET A 91 -8.38 -13.24 -9.41
C MET A 91 -8.91 -13.30 -7.96
N PHE A 92 -9.18 -12.15 -7.36
CA PHE A 92 -9.80 -12.04 -6.05
C PHE A 92 -10.91 -10.99 -6.03
N GLU A 93 -11.77 -11.10 -5.03
CA GLU A 93 -12.96 -10.30 -4.80
C GLU A 93 -12.68 -8.81 -4.57
N ASP A 94 -13.68 -7.98 -4.79
CA ASP A 94 -13.67 -6.57 -4.42
C ASP A 94 -13.83 -6.43 -2.91
N GLU A 95 -12.75 -6.05 -2.22
CA GLU A 95 -12.71 -6.08 -0.74
C GLU A 95 -13.54 -4.96 -0.08
N CYS A 96 -13.38 -3.71 -0.53
CA CYS A 96 -14.12 -2.56 0.01
C CYS A 96 -14.15 -1.38 -0.98
N PHE A 97 -15.21 -0.57 -0.93
CA PHE A 97 -15.39 0.64 -1.75
C PHE A 97 -15.52 1.93 -0.91
N GLU A 98 -15.06 1.91 0.34
CA GLU A 98 -15.14 3.05 1.25
C GLU A 98 -14.26 4.22 0.78
N VAL A 99 -13.09 3.91 0.20
CA VAL A 99 -12.18 4.92 -0.33
C VAL A 99 -12.65 5.38 -1.72
N ARG A 100 -12.94 6.67 -1.83
CA ARG A 100 -13.40 7.35 -3.04
C ARG A 100 -12.24 7.90 -3.88
N HIS A 101 -12.40 7.93 -5.19
CA HIS A 101 -11.42 8.47 -6.15
C HIS A 101 -11.47 10.00 -6.21
N THR A 102 -11.21 10.65 -5.08
CA THR A 102 -11.43 12.09 -4.87
C THR A 102 -10.37 12.99 -5.50
N GLY A 103 -9.23 12.45 -5.93
CA GLY A 103 -8.12 13.25 -6.43
C GLY A 103 -7.01 12.44 -7.11
N PRO A 104 -5.94 13.13 -7.53
CA PRO A 104 -4.74 12.50 -8.07
C PRO A 104 -3.97 11.72 -7.00
N GLY A 105 -3.17 10.76 -7.44
CA GLY A 105 -2.24 10.01 -6.60
C GLY A 105 -2.90 8.87 -5.82
N LEU A 106 -4.12 8.46 -6.13
CA LEU A 106 -4.74 7.28 -5.55
C LEU A 106 -4.36 6.03 -6.34
N LEU A 107 -3.99 4.97 -5.63
CA LEU A 107 -3.81 3.64 -6.19
C LEU A 107 -5.13 2.89 -6.13
N SER A 108 -5.48 2.23 -7.23
CA SER A 108 -6.68 1.43 -7.31
C SER A 108 -6.52 0.24 -8.25
N MET A 109 -7.25 -0.84 -7.95
CA MET A 109 -7.21 -2.07 -8.73
C MET A 109 -7.87 -1.88 -10.09
N ALA A 110 -7.18 -2.30 -11.16
CA ALA A 110 -7.82 -2.51 -12.44
C ALA A 110 -8.50 -3.88 -12.42
N ASN A 111 -9.69 -3.97 -13.01
CA ASN A 111 -10.46 -5.21 -13.08
C ASN A 111 -11.25 -5.26 -14.40
N ARG A 112 -11.86 -6.42 -14.67
CA ARG A 112 -12.72 -6.69 -15.85
C ARG A 112 -14.16 -6.95 -15.44
N GLY A 113 -14.63 -6.22 -14.44
CA GLY A 113 -15.91 -6.46 -13.77
C GLY A 113 -15.73 -6.90 -12.32
N ARG A 114 -16.85 -7.13 -11.67
CA ARG A 114 -16.90 -7.45 -10.24
C ARG A 114 -16.04 -8.67 -9.90
N ASP A 115 -15.30 -8.58 -8.80
CA ASP A 115 -14.51 -9.69 -8.24
C ASP A 115 -13.45 -10.28 -9.18
N THR A 116 -12.86 -9.42 -10.04
CA THR A 116 -11.81 -9.82 -11.00
C THR A 116 -10.48 -9.12 -10.77
N ASN A 117 -10.18 -8.74 -9.52
CA ASN A 117 -8.91 -8.07 -9.19
C ASN A 117 -7.73 -9.05 -9.34
N ASN A 118 -6.60 -8.58 -9.88
CA ASN A 118 -5.40 -9.39 -10.05
C ASN A 118 -4.13 -8.62 -9.68
N SER A 119 -3.12 -8.53 -10.54
CA SER A 119 -1.94 -7.67 -10.37
C SER A 119 -2.08 -6.28 -10.96
N GLN A 120 -3.03 -6.05 -11.88
CA GLN A 120 -3.12 -4.78 -12.57
C GLN A 120 -3.68 -3.68 -11.66
N PHE A 121 -3.10 -2.49 -11.78
CA PHE A 121 -3.45 -1.33 -10.98
C PHE A 121 -3.41 -0.08 -11.86
N PHE A 122 -4.02 1.00 -11.36
CA PHE A 122 -3.83 2.32 -11.91
C PHE A 122 -3.58 3.36 -10.81
N ILE A 123 -2.91 4.45 -11.21
CA ILE A 123 -2.68 5.64 -10.40
C ILE A 123 -3.48 6.78 -11.01
N THR A 124 -4.31 7.45 -10.22
CA THR A 124 -5.13 8.56 -10.71
C THR A 124 -4.28 9.82 -10.96
N LEU A 125 -4.55 10.52 -12.07
CA LEU A 125 -3.98 11.84 -12.38
C LEU A 125 -4.94 12.99 -12.06
N LYS A 126 -6.22 12.66 -11.80
CA LYS A 126 -7.29 13.58 -11.46
C LYS A 126 -8.36 12.83 -10.64
N LYS A 127 -9.26 13.59 -10.01
CA LYS A 127 -10.54 13.08 -9.48
C LYS A 127 -11.28 12.24 -10.53
N ALA A 128 -11.78 11.08 -10.13
CA ALA A 128 -12.36 10.07 -11.03
C ALA A 128 -13.57 9.35 -10.39
N GLU A 129 -14.61 10.09 -10.01
CA GLU A 129 -15.81 9.56 -9.34
C GLU A 129 -16.52 8.45 -10.12
N GLN A 130 -16.39 8.42 -11.45
CA GLN A 130 -16.96 7.37 -12.29
C GLN A 130 -16.41 5.96 -12.00
N LEU A 131 -15.28 5.87 -11.29
CA LEU A 131 -14.61 4.63 -10.87
C LEU A 131 -15.04 4.16 -9.48
N ASP A 132 -15.73 5.01 -8.73
CA ASP A 132 -16.23 4.66 -7.40
C ASP A 132 -17.20 3.48 -7.47
N PHE A 133 -17.13 2.62 -6.45
CA PHE A 133 -17.89 1.36 -6.36
C PHE A 133 -17.62 0.32 -7.46
N LYS A 134 -16.66 0.57 -8.35
CA LYS A 134 -16.25 -0.34 -9.41
C LYS A 134 -14.82 -0.82 -9.25
N HIS A 135 -13.97 0.02 -8.66
CA HIS A 135 -12.56 -0.27 -8.44
C HIS A 135 -12.21 -0.04 -6.97
N VAL A 136 -11.45 -0.97 -6.40
CA VAL A 136 -11.00 -0.90 -5.00
C VAL A 136 -9.79 0.02 -4.92
N ALA A 137 -9.96 1.20 -4.33
CA ALA A 137 -8.85 2.09 -4.00
C ALA A 137 -8.13 1.59 -2.74
N PHE A 138 -6.83 1.35 -2.84
CA PHE A 138 -6.06 0.60 -1.83
C PHE A 138 -4.78 1.29 -1.36
N GLY A 139 -4.49 2.50 -1.84
CA GLY A 139 -3.34 3.27 -1.36
C GLY A 139 -3.25 4.65 -1.99
N PHE A 140 -2.16 5.34 -1.69
CA PHE A 140 -1.84 6.64 -2.29
C PHE A 140 -0.34 6.84 -2.49
N ILE A 141 -0.01 7.73 -3.41
CA ILE A 141 1.35 8.20 -3.68
C ILE A 141 1.77 9.10 -2.52
N LYS A 142 2.74 8.62 -1.76
CA LYS A 142 3.34 9.34 -0.65
C LYS A 142 4.45 10.29 -1.12
N GLU A 143 5.29 9.85 -2.05
CA GLU A 143 6.36 10.64 -2.67
C GLU A 143 6.49 10.24 -4.16
N GLY A 144 7.02 11.14 -5.00
CA GLY A 144 7.21 10.86 -6.44
C GLY A 144 5.98 11.12 -7.32
N MET A 145 5.05 11.98 -6.89
CA MET A 145 3.89 12.35 -7.73
C MET A 145 4.30 13.13 -8.99
N ASP A 146 5.43 13.83 -8.96
CA ASP A 146 6.06 14.45 -10.12
C ASP A 146 6.49 13.41 -11.18
N VAL A 147 7.05 12.26 -10.75
CA VAL A 147 7.35 11.12 -11.64
C VAL A 147 6.06 10.59 -12.28
N VAL A 148 5.00 10.41 -11.49
CA VAL A 148 3.68 9.97 -12.00
C VAL A 148 3.11 10.95 -13.02
N ARG A 149 3.21 12.27 -12.78
CA ARG A 149 2.75 13.29 -13.74
C ARG A 149 3.54 13.23 -15.04
N ARG A 150 4.86 13.07 -14.97
CA ARG A 150 5.72 12.90 -16.15
C ARG A 150 5.33 11.65 -16.95
N ILE A 151 5.06 10.52 -16.28
CA ILE A 151 4.52 9.32 -16.94
C ILE A 151 3.18 9.66 -17.62
N GLY A 152 2.30 10.40 -16.93
CA GLY A 152 1.01 10.85 -17.46
C GLY A 152 1.07 11.67 -18.75
N GLU A 153 2.12 12.49 -18.91
CA GLU A 153 2.37 13.28 -20.12
C GLU A 153 2.79 12.44 -21.33
N LEU A 154 3.28 11.21 -21.09
CA LEU A 154 3.71 10.28 -22.13
C LEU A 154 2.56 9.39 -22.66
N GLY A 155 1.33 9.60 -22.18
CA GLY A 155 0.15 8.89 -22.67
C GLY A 155 -0.48 9.51 -23.93
N ALA A 156 -1.50 8.83 -24.43
CA ALA A 156 -2.32 9.28 -25.56
C ALA A 156 -3.81 9.03 -25.29
N LYS A 157 -4.68 9.55 -26.16
CA LYS A 157 -6.14 9.41 -26.00
C LYS A 157 -6.61 7.96 -26.10
N ASP A 158 -5.95 7.15 -26.92
CA ASP A 158 -6.19 5.70 -27.05
C ASP A 158 -5.58 4.90 -25.88
N GLY A 159 -4.86 5.59 -24.99
CA GLY A 159 -4.17 4.99 -23.86
C GLY A 159 -2.78 4.46 -24.17
N LYS A 160 -2.33 4.45 -25.43
CA LYS A 160 -1.02 3.88 -25.76
C LYS A 160 0.11 4.84 -25.35
N PRO A 161 1.08 4.40 -24.52
CA PRO A 161 2.24 5.22 -24.19
C PRO A 161 3.10 5.50 -25.42
N THR A 162 3.68 6.70 -25.47
CA THR A 162 4.62 7.14 -26.51
C THR A 162 6.04 6.64 -26.29
N LYS A 163 6.36 6.25 -25.05
CA LYS A 163 7.64 5.71 -24.60
C LYS A 163 7.42 4.47 -23.77
N THR A 164 8.46 3.66 -23.57
CA THR A 164 8.38 2.48 -22.71
C THR A 164 8.63 2.90 -21.26
N ILE A 165 7.65 2.72 -20.38
CA ILE A 165 7.76 3.05 -18.95
C ILE A 165 7.78 1.74 -18.16
N THR A 166 8.93 1.45 -17.56
CA THR A 166 9.20 0.17 -16.90
C THR A 166 9.43 0.38 -15.40
N ILE A 167 8.92 -0.55 -14.60
CA ILE A 167 9.27 -0.67 -13.18
C ILE A 167 10.64 -1.37 -13.11
N SER A 168 11.71 -0.58 -13.02
CA SER A 168 13.09 -1.08 -13.08
C SER A 168 13.52 -1.76 -11.78
N ASP A 169 12.93 -1.36 -10.66
CA ASP A 169 13.12 -1.96 -9.34
C ASP A 169 11.89 -1.68 -8.47
N CYS A 170 11.61 -2.56 -7.52
CA CYS A 170 10.44 -2.44 -6.63
C CYS A 170 10.64 -3.20 -5.32
N GLY A 171 9.95 -2.76 -4.28
CA GLY A 171 10.03 -3.43 -2.99
C GLY A 171 9.22 -2.75 -1.90
N GLN A 172 9.40 -3.25 -0.67
CA GLN A 172 8.82 -2.68 0.53
C GLN A 172 9.88 -1.86 1.29
N ILE A 173 9.48 -0.68 1.76
CA ILE A 173 10.30 0.14 2.66
C ILE A 173 9.99 -0.30 4.09
N ASN A 174 10.91 -1.07 4.68
CA ASN A 174 10.84 -1.35 6.11
C ASN A 174 11.20 -0.08 6.87
N LYS A 175 10.22 0.53 7.54
CA LYS A 175 10.56 1.51 8.56
C LYS A 175 11.41 0.79 9.59
N CYS A 176 12.63 1.28 9.82
CA CYS A 176 13.31 0.99 11.08
C CYS A 176 12.36 1.47 12.18
N ILE A 177 11.68 0.53 12.84
CA ILE A 177 11.23 0.77 14.19
C ILE A 177 12.55 0.88 14.96
N GLN A 178 13.04 2.11 15.16
CA GLN A 178 13.89 2.31 16.31
C GLN A 178 13.00 1.97 17.50
N CYS A 179 13.09 0.73 17.96
CA CYS A 179 12.71 0.38 19.31
C CYS A 179 13.61 1.23 20.19
N VAL A 180 13.19 2.46 20.50
CA VAL A 180 13.78 3.17 21.63
C VAL A 180 13.52 2.26 22.83
N PRO A 181 14.57 1.70 23.46
CA PRO A 181 14.35 0.95 24.69
C PRO A 181 13.65 1.89 25.66
N PHE A 182 12.49 1.48 26.15
CA PHE A 182 11.81 2.17 27.24
C PHE A 182 12.68 2.03 28.50
N ASN A 183 13.67 2.91 28.64
CA ASN A 183 14.48 2.99 29.84
C ASN A 183 13.69 3.76 30.91
N SER A 184 13.09 2.99 31.82
CA SER A 184 12.19 3.44 32.89
C SER A 184 12.88 4.25 34.01
N THR A 185 13.88 5.10 33.73
CA THR A 185 14.60 5.78 34.82
C THR A 185 14.73 7.30 34.75
N HIS A 186 14.34 7.99 33.68
CA HIS A 186 14.34 9.45 33.70
C HIS A 186 13.18 10.01 32.88
N ILE A 187 12.16 10.54 33.57
CA ILE A 187 11.46 11.83 33.30
C ILE A 187 10.37 11.95 34.39
N LYS A 188 10.73 12.59 35.51
CA LYS A 188 9.80 13.52 36.15
C LYS A 188 10.15 14.90 35.61
N LYS A 189 9.12 15.65 35.24
CA LYS A 189 9.11 16.98 34.61
C LYS A 189 9.22 16.84 33.08
N THR A 190 8.13 16.98 32.33
CA THR A 190 7.32 18.20 32.30
C THR A 190 6.00 17.95 31.57
N LEU A 191 4.94 18.65 32.00
CA LEU A 191 3.58 18.76 31.45
C LEU A 191 2.60 17.64 31.83
N GLY A 192 1.90 17.92 32.93
CA GLY A 192 0.79 17.13 33.43
C GLY A 192 -0.48 17.32 32.61
N TYR A 193 -1.14 16.20 32.35
CA TYR A 193 -2.58 16.15 32.16
C TYR A 193 -3.13 14.98 33.00
N CYS A 194 -3.92 15.37 34.00
CA CYS A 194 -4.96 14.66 34.75
C CYS A 194 -4.82 13.15 35.00
N PHE A 195 -4.39 12.80 36.21
CA PHE A 195 -4.59 11.48 36.83
C PHE A 195 -5.80 11.55 37.78
N ASN A 196 -6.81 10.69 37.61
CA ASN A 196 -7.94 10.51 38.53
C ASN A 196 -7.66 9.29 39.44
N PRO A 197 -7.47 9.44 40.77
CA PRO A 197 -6.91 8.39 41.62
C PRO A 197 -7.94 7.67 42.50
N LYS A 198 -8.92 6.95 41.93
CA LYS A 198 -9.80 6.06 42.71
C LYS A 198 -10.15 4.76 41.99
N ALA A 199 -9.23 3.81 41.98
CA ALA A 199 -9.56 2.39 41.88
C ALA A 199 -8.56 1.57 42.71
N ARG A 200 -8.97 1.21 43.93
CA ARG A 200 -8.19 0.44 44.91
C ARG A 200 -8.55 -1.04 44.74
N LEU A 201 -7.68 -1.85 44.16
CA LEU A 201 -7.82 -3.32 44.16
C LEU A 201 -7.39 -3.87 45.53
N ARG A 202 -8.24 -4.69 46.15
CA ARG A 202 -7.90 -5.49 47.35
C ARG A 202 -7.22 -6.79 46.89
N LEU A 203 -6.10 -7.11 47.51
CA LEU A 203 -5.43 -8.41 47.43
C LEU A 203 -6.19 -9.41 48.32
N LEU A 204 -6.46 -10.60 47.81
CA LEU A 204 -6.76 -11.79 48.61
C LEU A 204 -5.57 -12.73 48.45
N ASP A 205 -4.72 -12.78 49.47
CA ASP A 205 -3.66 -13.77 49.61
C ASP A 205 -4.26 -15.09 50.09
N LYS A 206 -3.96 -16.18 49.39
CA LYS A 206 -4.05 -17.54 49.90
C LYS A 206 -2.67 -17.92 50.44
N GLU A 207 -2.56 -18.08 51.75
CA GLU A 207 -1.42 -18.77 52.38
C GLU A 207 -1.80 -20.16 52.88
N ALA A 208 -0.75 -20.96 53.01
CA ALA A 208 -0.68 -22.40 53.20
C ALA A 208 -1.21 -22.89 54.56
N GLY A 209 -1.48 -24.19 54.63
CA GLY A 209 -2.09 -24.85 55.78
C GLY A 209 -1.16 -25.21 56.95
N LEU A 210 -1.82 -25.54 58.06
CA LEU A 210 -1.41 -26.42 59.17
C LEU A 210 -2.54 -26.39 60.19
N ILE A 211 -3.43 -27.42 60.21
CA ILE A 211 -3.72 -28.37 61.31
C ILE A 211 -4.45 -29.57 60.68
#